data_AF-A0A0K0DQ33-F1
#
_entry.id   AF-A0A0K0DQ33-F1
#
_cell.length_a   1.000
_cell.length_b   1.000
_cell.length_c   1.000
_cell.angle_alpha   90.00
_cell.angle_beta   90.00
_cell.angle_gamma   90.00
#
_symmetry.space_group_name_H-M   'P 1'
#
loop_
_entity.id
_entity.type
_entity.pdbx_description
1 polymer ?
#
loop_
_entity_poly.entity_id
_entity_poly.type
_entity_poly.pdbx_seq_one_letter_code
_entity_poly.pdbx_strand_id
1 'polypeptide(L)'
;MFQALIESLEGKQGKPRLKPPFPADIGLFGCPTTVTNVETVAVAPTICRRGGEWFASFGRERNRGTKLFCISGHVNNPCTVEEEMSIPLKELIERHCGGVIGGWDNLLAIIPGGSSVPLLPKRICDTVLMDFDALAEVESGLGTAAVIVMNKQADIVKSIARISLFYRHESCGQVGNFRQ
;
A
#
# COMPACT_ATOMS: atom_id res chain seq x y z
N MET A 1 2.29 -11.57 7.44
CA MET A 1 2.73 -11.79 6.04
C MET A 1 4.16 -12.33 5.96
N PHE A 2 5.21 -11.60 6.35
CA PHE A 2 6.61 -12.06 6.15
C PHE A 2 6.95 -13.42 6.77
N GLN A 3 6.52 -13.68 8.00
CA GLN A 3 6.77 -14.99 8.64
C GLN A 3 5.99 -16.13 7.99
N ALA A 4 4.82 -15.82 7.41
CA ALA A 4 4.02 -16.80 6.69
C ALA A 4 4.67 -17.17 5.34
N LEU A 5 5.33 -16.22 4.68
CA LEU A 5 6.12 -16.50 3.47
C LEU A 5 7.25 -17.49 3.78
N ILE A 6 7.97 -17.27 4.88
CA ILE A 6 9.02 -18.18 5.34
C ILE A 6 8.47 -19.59 5.58
N GLU A 7 7.39 -19.72 6.37
CA GLU A 7 6.75 -21.01 6.64
C GLU A 7 6.27 -21.71 5.37
N SER A 8 5.68 -20.96 4.44
CA SER A 8 5.25 -21.50 3.15
C SER A 8 6.42 -21.99 2.29
N LEU A 9 7.55 -21.28 2.28
CA LEU A 9 8.77 -21.70 1.57
C LEU A 9 9.41 -22.94 2.20
N GLU A 10 9.22 -23.13 3.51
CA GLU A 10 9.64 -24.35 4.21
C GLU A 10 8.70 -25.55 3.98
N GLY A 11 7.68 -25.41 3.13
CA GLY A 11 6.72 -26.46 2.81
C GLY A 11 5.64 -26.67 3.88
N LYS A 12 5.51 -25.75 4.83
CA LYS A 12 4.46 -25.78 5.86
C LYS A 12 3.25 -24.95 5.43
N GLN A 13 2.17 -25.04 6.20
CA GLN A 13 1.04 -24.10 6.03
C GLN A 13 1.55 -22.67 6.25
N GLY A 14 1.12 -21.72 5.43
CA GLY A 14 1.48 -20.30 5.49
C GLY A 14 0.90 -19.56 6.70
N LYS A 15 1.14 -20.08 7.91
CA LYS A 15 0.72 -19.53 9.19
C LYS A 15 1.87 -18.69 9.76
N PRO A 16 1.70 -17.39 10.01
CA PRO A 16 2.79 -16.56 10.51
C PRO A 16 3.29 -17.03 11.89
N ARG A 17 4.61 -17.15 12.07
CA ARG A 17 5.22 -17.33 13.40
C ARG A 17 4.89 -16.14 14.31
N LEU A 18 4.84 -16.38 15.62
CA LEU A 18 4.82 -15.30 16.62
C LEU A 18 6.20 -14.64 16.67
N LYS A 19 6.23 -13.35 17.04
CA LYS A 19 7.48 -12.65 17.36
C LYS A 19 7.55 -12.53 18.88
N PRO A 20 8.72 -12.74 19.52
CA PRO A 20 9.99 -13.26 18.99
C PRO A 20 9.94 -14.79 18.68
N PRO A 21 10.89 -15.35 17.88
CA PRO A 21 12.07 -14.70 17.28
C PRO A 21 11.76 -13.85 16.03
N PHE A 22 12.64 -12.89 15.72
CA PHE A 22 12.56 -12.14 14.47
C PHE A 22 13.24 -12.92 13.33
N PRO A 23 12.76 -12.79 12.07
CA PRO A 23 13.38 -13.49 10.92
C PRO A 23 14.86 -13.17 10.72
N ALA A 24 15.31 -11.98 11.12
CA ALA A 24 16.72 -11.59 11.04
C ALA A 24 17.61 -12.47 11.92
N ASP A 25 17.08 -13.05 13.00
CA ASP A 25 17.78 -14.01 13.86
C ASP A 25 17.50 -15.45 13.40
N ILE A 26 16.21 -15.81 13.31
CA ILE A 26 15.75 -17.17 12.97
C ILE A 26 14.64 -17.06 11.91
N GLY A 27 15.06 -17.10 10.65
CA GLY A 27 14.20 -16.98 9.47
C GLY A 27 14.03 -18.30 8.72
N LEU A 28 14.32 -18.29 7.42
CA LEU A 28 14.13 -19.40 6.49
C LEU A 28 15.08 -20.56 6.82
N PHE A 29 14.53 -21.75 7.01
CA PHE A 29 15.25 -22.95 7.42
C PHE A 29 16.05 -22.78 8.73
N GLY A 30 15.59 -21.87 9.59
CA GLY A 30 16.29 -21.51 10.83
C GLY A 30 17.50 -20.59 10.63
N CYS A 31 17.76 -20.11 9.41
CA CYS A 31 18.86 -19.20 9.11
C CYS A 31 18.42 -17.72 9.18
N PRO A 32 19.33 -16.80 9.52
CA PRO A 32 19.11 -15.35 9.41
C PRO A 32 18.56 -14.96 8.05
N THR A 33 17.41 -14.27 8.01
CA THR A 33 16.73 -13.91 6.76
C THR A 33 16.05 -12.54 6.86
N THR A 34 16.26 -11.69 5.86
CA THR A 34 15.46 -10.48 5.66
C THR A 34 14.47 -10.71 4.53
N VAL A 35 13.18 -10.42 4.78
CA VAL A 35 12.14 -10.45 3.75
C VAL A 35 11.86 -9.03 3.29
N THR A 36 11.99 -8.80 2.00
CA THR A 36 11.84 -7.48 1.37
C THR A 36 10.81 -7.53 0.24
N ASN A 37 10.08 -6.44 0.01
CA ASN A 37 9.26 -6.30 -1.20
C ASN A 37 10.19 -6.17 -2.42
N VAL A 38 9.75 -6.71 -3.55
CA VAL A 38 10.45 -6.62 -4.85
C VAL A 38 10.80 -5.18 -5.19
N GLU A 39 9.88 -4.22 -5.00
CA GLU A 39 10.14 -2.81 -5.30
C GLU A 39 11.38 -2.29 -4.54
N THR A 40 11.45 -2.54 -3.23
CA THR A 40 12.58 -2.13 -2.38
C THR A 40 13.91 -2.75 -2.83
N VAL A 41 13.90 -4.02 -3.26
CA VAL A 41 15.12 -4.68 -3.76
C VAL A 41 15.49 -4.16 -5.15
N ALA A 42 14.52 -3.95 -6.03
CA ALA A 42 14.72 -3.57 -7.41
C ALA A 42 15.28 -2.14 -7.55
N VAL A 43 14.91 -1.22 -6.64
CA VAL A 43 15.46 0.15 -6.65
C VAL A 43 16.90 0.21 -6.14
N ALA A 44 17.32 -0.72 -5.27
CA ALA A 44 18.63 -0.65 -4.60
C ALA A 44 19.82 -0.55 -5.57
N PRO A 45 19.92 -1.34 -6.66
CA PRO A 45 20.99 -1.16 -7.65
C PRO A 45 21.01 0.22 -8.31
N THR A 46 19.84 0.82 -8.57
CA THR A 46 19.75 2.16 -9.17
C THR A 46 20.18 3.23 -8.18
N ILE A 47 19.82 3.09 -6.90
CA ILE A 47 20.28 3.95 -5.82
C ILE A 47 21.81 3.87 -5.69
N CYS A 48 22.38 2.66 -5.69
CA CYS A 48 23.83 2.48 -5.61
C CYS A 48 24.58 3.11 -6.81
N ARG A 49 23.98 3.08 -8.01
CA ARG A 49 24.59 3.67 -9.22
C ARG A 49 24.46 5.18 -9.30
N ARG A 50 23.31 5.74 -8.90
CA ARG A 50 23.02 7.18 -9.00
C ARG A 50 23.37 7.99 -7.75
N GLY A 51 23.61 7.30 -6.63
CA GLY A 51 23.90 7.89 -5.33
C GLY A 51 22.67 7.98 -4.44
N GLY A 52 22.89 7.79 -3.13
CA GLY A 52 21.84 7.92 -2.12
C GLY A 52 21.26 9.34 -2.05
N GLU A 53 22.09 10.35 -2.25
CA GLU A 53 21.66 11.76 -2.27
C GLU A 53 20.68 12.06 -3.40
N TRP A 54 20.89 11.46 -4.59
CA TRP A 54 19.95 11.58 -5.71
C TRP A 54 18.59 10.96 -5.37
N PHE A 55 18.55 9.77 -4.79
CA PHE A 55 17.27 9.17 -4.40
C PHE A 55 16.62 9.96 -3.26
N ALA A 56 17.43 10.50 -2.34
CA ALA A 56 17.00 11.33 -1.23
C ALA A 56 16.61 12.77 -1.62
N SER A 57 16.82 13.20 -2.87
CA SER A 57 16.35 14.51 -3.34
C SER A 57 14.85 14.52 -3.63
N PHE A 58 14.23 13.34 -3.81
CA PHE A 58 12.80 13.19 -4.04
C PHE A 58 12.03 13.02 -2.73
N GLY A 59 10.82 13.56 -2.68
CA GLY A 59 9.91 13.47 -1.55
C GLY A 59 10.35 14.24 -0.32
N ARG A 60 9.49 14.31 0.70
CA ARG A 60 9.78 15.07 1.93
C ARG A 60 10.71 14.31 2.88
N GLU A 61 11.16 14.99 3.92
CA GLU A 61 11.98 14.38 4.96
C GLU A 61 11.31 13.09 5.51
N ARG A 62 12.13 12.05 5.75
CA ARG A 62 11.69 10.69 6.14
C ARG A 62 10.82 9.94 5.12
N ASN A 63 10.49 10.53 3.98
CA ASN A 63 9.66 9.95 2.92
C ASN A 63 10.32 10.15 1.56
N ARG A 64 11.54 9.62 1.45
CA ARG A 64 12.41 9.86 0.30
C ARG A 64 12.21 8.86 -0.83
N GLY A 65 12.39 9.34 -2.06
CA GLY A 65 12.49 8.50 -3.25
C GLY A 65 11.27 8.56 -4.17
N THR A 66 11.22 7.60 -5.09
CA THR A 66 10.07 7.35 -5.97
C THR A 66 9.28 6.15 -5.47
N LYS A 67 8.03 6.05 -5.91
CA LYS A 67 7.13 4.97 -5.57
C LYS A 67 6.30 4.57 -6.78
N LEU A 68 6.10 3.27 -6.94
CA LEU A 68 5.10 2.74 -7.86
C LEU A 68 3.71 2.89 -7.24
N PHE A 69 2.87 3.68 -7.89
CA PHE A 69 1.46 3.87 -7.56
C PHE A 69 0.60 3.03 -8.49
N CYS A 70 -0.28 2.20 -7.93
CA CYS A 70 -1.26 1.44 -8.70
C CYS A 70 -2.63 2.06 -8.48
N ILE A 71 -3.09 2.87 -9.44
CA ILE A 71 -4.38 3.55 -9.34
C ILE A 71 -5.46 2.74 -10.06
N SER A 72 -6.50 2.40 -9.32
CA SER A 72 -7.60 1.53 -9.75
C SER A 72 -8.95 2.05 -9.27
N GLY A 73 -10.03 1.38 -9.68
CA GLY A 73 -11.39 1.77 -9.33
C GLY A 73 -11.96 2.80 -10.30
N HIS A 74 -12.68 3.79 -9.78
CA HIS A 74 -13.49 4.73 -10.56
C HIS A 74 -12.68 5.94 -11.08
N VAL A 75 -11.60 5.68 -11.82
CA VAL A 75 -10.82 6.68 -12.58
C VAL A 75 -10.98 6.46 -14.09
N ASN A 76 -10.75 7.50 -14.89
CA ASN A 76 -10.92 7.42 -16.35
C ASN A 76 -9.92 6.46 -17.00
N ASN A 77 -8.65 6.50 -16.57
CA ASN A 77 -7.57 5.65 -17.07
C ASN A 77 -6.84 4.98 -15.90
N PRO A 78 -7.31 3.82 -15.40
CA PRO A 78 -6.59 3.05 -14.39
C PRO A 78 -5.19 2.68 -14.89
N CYS A 79 -4.17 2.88 -14.06
CA CYS A 79 -2.79 2.62 -14.46
C CYS A 79 -1.88 2.32 -13.25
N THR A 80 -0.71 1.75 -13.56
CA THR A 80 0.43 1.76 -12.65
C THR A 80 1.46 2.74 -13.18
N VAL A 81 1.88 3.67 -12.33
CA VAL A 81 2.85 4.72 -12.69
C VAL A 81 3.89 4.87 -11.59
N GLU A 82 5.15 5.08 -11.96
CA GLU A 82 6.19 5.49 -11.02
C GLU A 82 6.16 7.01 -10.88
N GLU A 83 6.11 7.50 -9.65
CA GLU A 83 6.11 8.93 -9.38
C GLU A 83 6.84 9.25 -8.08
N GLU A 84 7.24 10.52 -7.91
CA GLU A 84 7.86 11.03 -6.70
C GLU A 84 6.98 10.82 -5.44
N MET A 85 7.61 10.40 -4.35
CA MET A 85 6.98 10.35 -3.02
C MET A 85 6.51 11.74 -2.59
N SER A 86 5.45 11.81 -1.78
CA SER A 86 4.86 13.08 -1.31
C SER A 86 4.17 13.91 -2.39
N ILE A 87 3.89 13.35 -3.57
CA ILE A 87 2.97 13.95 -4.55
C ILE A 87 1.56 14.14 -3.93
N PRO A 88 0.87 15.27 -4.17
CA PRO A 88 -0.53 15.42 -3.76
C PRO A 88 -1.43 14.33 -4.37
N LEU A 89 -2.30 13.71 -3.58
CA LEU A 89 -3.18 12.63 -4.04
C LEU A 89 -4.07 13.05 -5.22
N LYS A 90 -4.60 14.28 -5.15
CA LYS A 90 -5.40 14.85 -6.23
C LYS A 90 -4.59 15.00 -7.53
N GLU A 91 -3.38 15.53 -7.42
CA GLU A 91 -2.47 15.70 -8.56
C GLU A 91 -2.12 14.36 -9.21
N LEU A 92 -1.81 13.33 -8.41
CA LEU A 92 -1.53 11.99 -8.90
C LEU A 92 -2.67 11.45 -9.78
N ILE A 93 -3.92 11.59 -9.32
CA ILE A 93 -5.10 11.07 -10.02
C ILE A 93 -5.44 11.91 -11.26
N GLU A 94 -5.44 13.23 -11.15
CA GLU A 94 -5.77 14.12 -12.26
C GLU A 94 -4.72 14.04 -13.37
N ARG A 95 -3.43 14.01 -13.03
CA ARG A 95 -2.32 13.98 -13.98
C ARG A 95 -2.20 12.63 -14.70
N HIS A 96 -2.17 11.53 -13.95
CA HIS A 96 -1.79 10.22 -14.51
C HIS A 96 -2.97 9.36 -14.92
N CYS A 97 -4.14 9.55 -14.29
CA CYS A 97 -5.32 8.73 -14.57
C CYS A 97 -6.40 9.49 -15.35
N GLY A 98 -6.16 10.76 -15.67
CA GLY A 98 -7.16 11.64 -16.31
C GLY A 98 -8.34 11.96 -15.40
N GLY A 99 -8.17 11.87 -14.07
CA GLY A 99 -9.19 12.21 -13.09
C GLY A 99 -10.17 11.09 -12.74
N VAL A 100 -11.05 11.40 -11.80
CA VAL A 100 -12.16 10.54 -11.36
C VAL A 100 -13.23 10.50 -12.46
N ILE A 101 -13.87 9.35 -12.67
CA ILE A 101 -15.00 9.23 -13.60
C ILE A 101 -16.10 10.20 -13.18
N GLY A 102 -16.47 11.14 -14.06
CA GLY A 102 -17.45 12.21 -13.76
C GLY A 102 -16.86 13.43 -13.06
N GLY A 103 -15.54 13.56 -12.98
CA GLY A 103 -14.84 14.70 -12.38
C GLY A 103 -14.58 14.57 -10.88
N TRP A 104 -13.70 15.42 -10.36
CA TRP A 104 -13.26 15.36 -8.96
C TRP A 104 -14.41 15.55 -7.94
N ASP A 105 -15.42 16.33 -8.28
CA ASP A 105 -16.62 16.49 -7.44
C ASP A 105 -17.50 15.24 -7.37
N ASN A 106 -17.31 14.30 -8.30
CA ASN A 106 -17.96 12.99 -8.23
C ASN A 106 -17.21 12.01 -7.31
N LEU A 107 -16.09 12.40 -6.69
CA LEU A 107 -15.39 11.56 -5.72
C LEU A 107 -16.21 11.35 -4.45
N LEU A 108 -16.24 10.10 -3.97
CA LEU A 108 -16.81 9.75 -2.66
C LEU A 108 -15.69 9.52 -1.64
N ALA A 109 -14.80 8.56 -1.92
CA ALA A 109 -13.72 8.17 -1.04
C ALA A 109 -12.57 7.49 -1.81
N ILE A 110 -11.41 7.42 -1.17
CA ILE A 110 -10.21 6.75 -1.71
C ILE A 110 -9.60 5.85 -0.64
N ILE A 111 -9.23 4.63 -0.98
CA ILE A 111 -8.31 3.83 -0.16
C ILE A 111 -6.89 4.08 -0.70
N PRO A 112 -6.02 4.82 0.00
CA PRO A 112 -4.77 5.31 -0.57
C PRO A 112 -3.67 4.24 -0.69
N GLY A 113 -3.74 3.16 0.10
CA GLY A 113 -2.61 2.27 0.35
C GLY A 113 -2.88 0.78 0.25
N GLY A 114 -3.85 0.39 -0.57
CA GLY A 114 -4.35 -0.97 -0.66
C GLY A 114 -5.41 -1.29 0.40
N SER A 115 -6.08 -2.44 0.27
CA SER A 115 -7.25 -2.77 1.10
C SER A 115 -7.02 -2.83 2.62
N SER A 116 -5.75 -2.80 3.06
CA SER A 116 -5.37 -2.89 4.48
C SER A 116 -5.39 -1.55 5.20
N VAL A 117 -5.63 -0.44 4.51
CA VAL A 117 -5.63 0.89 5.11
C VAL A 117 -7.04 1.50 5.14
N PRO A 118 -7.35 2.35 6.14
CA PRO A 118 -8.59 3.10 6.18
C PRO A 118 -8.83 3.97 4.95
N LEU A 119 -10.09 4.08 4.52
CA LEU A 119 -10.48 4.98 3.44
C LEU A 119 -10.45 6.44 3.87
N LEU A 120 -10.14 7.32 2.94
CA LEU A 120 -10.18 8.77 3.09
C LEU A 120 -11.43 9.35 2.43
N PRO A 121 -12.23 10.17 3.12
CA PRO A 121 -13.30 10.92 2.50
C PRO A 121 -12.74 12.04 1.60
N LYS A 122 -13.49 12.43 0.55
CA LYS A 122 -13.08 13.47 -0.42
C LYS A 122 -12.39 14.70 0.22
N ARG A 123 -12.94 15.22 1.32
CA ARG A 123 -12.42 16.43 2.01
C ARG A 123 -10.94 16.32 2.43
N ILE A 124 -10.47 15.11 2.73
CA ILE A 124 -9.06 14.86 3.08
C ILE A 124 -8.25 14.66 1.80
N CYS A 125 -8.81 13.96 0.81
CA CYS A 125 -8.17 13.73 -0.48
C CYS A 125 -7.84 15.02 -1.24
N ASP A 126 -8.54 16.13 -0.96
CA ASP A 126 -8.31 17.43 -1.57
C ASP A 126 -6.90 18.00 -1.27
N THR A 127 -6.29 17.67 -0.12
CA THR A 127 -5.02 18.28 0.34
C THR A 127 -3.95 17.29 0.76
N VAL A 128 -4.28 16.00 0.93
CA VAL A 128 -3.33 15.01 1.45
C VAL A 128 -2.22 14.69 0.46
N LEU A 129 -1.03 14.43 0.99
CA LEU A 129 0.14 13.96 0.24
C LEU A 129 0.23 12.44 0.27
N MET A 130 0.77 11.86 -0.80
CA MET A 130 0.97 10.42 -0.94
C MET A 130 2.33 10.00 -0.39
N ASP A 131 2.43 9.98 0.94
CA ASP A 131 3.58 9.46 1.67
C ASP A 131 3.19 8.83 3.02
N PHE A 132 4.16 8.26 3.75
CA PHE A 132 3.87 7.48 4.95
C PHE A 132 3.36 8.32 6.12
N ASP A 133 4.06 9.40 6.51
CA ASP A 133 3.58 10.15 7.69
C ASP A 133 2.36 11.04 7.38
N ALA A 134 2.20 11.61 6.18
CA ALA A 134 1.05 12.45 5.86
C ALA A 134 -0.25 11.63 5.86
N LEU A 135 -0.19 10.39 5.38
CA LEU A 135 -1.33 9.47 5.45
C LEU A 135 -1.56 8.95 6.87
N ALA A 136 -0.52 8.77 7.68
CA ALA A 136 -0.67 8.40 9.09
C ALA A 136 -1.31 9.52 9.92
N GLU A 137 -0.97 10.79 9.65
CA GLU A 137 -1.55 11.98 10.31
C GLU A 137 -3.06 12.11 10.09
N VAL A 138 -3.58 11.57 8.98
CA VAL A 138 -5.02 11.53 8.68
C VAL A 138 -5.65 10.17 9.00
N GLU A 139 -5.03 9.40 9.90
CA GLU A 139 -5.50 8.10 10.40
C GLU A 139 -5.68 7.04 9.30
N SER A 140 -4.84 7.10 8.27
CA SER A 140 -4.74 6.09 7.22
C SER A 140 -3.29 5.62 7.06
N GLY A 141 -2.90 5.12 5.89
CA GLY A 141 -1.52 4.74 5.60
C GLY A 141 -1.25 4.56 4.11
N LEU A 142 0.03 4.68 3.73
CA LEU A 142 0.45 4.50 2.34
C LEU A 142 0.44 3.04 1.89
N GLY A 143 0.69 2.10 2.81
CA GLY A 143 0.72 0.66 2.51
C GLY A 143 1.53 0.33 1.25
N THR A 144 0.90 -0.30 0.27
CA THR A 144 1.54 -0.66 -1.02
C THR A 144 1.53 0.47 -2.05
N ALA A 145 0.90 1.61 -1.75
CA ALA A 145 0.52 2.67 -2.69
C ALA A 145 -0.44 2.19 -3.80
N ALA A 146 -1.27 1.19 -3.50
CA ALA A 146 -2.39 0.78 -4.34
C ALA A 146 -3.61 1.66 -4.05
N VAL A 147 -3.81 2.69 -4.87
CA VAL A 147 -4.88 3.67 -4.73
C VAL A 147 -6.18 3.09 -5.33
N ILE A 148 -7.22 2.95 -4.52
CA ILE A 148 -8.55 2.50 -4.96
C ILE A 148 -9.50 3.68 -4.87
N VAL A 149 -9.92 4.19 -6.01
CA VAL A 149 -10.81 5.36 -6.13
C VAL A 149 -12.26 4.91 -6.18
N MET A 150 -13.13 5.54 -5.37
CA MET A 150 -14.57 5.29 -5.37
C MET A 150 -15.31 6.61 -5.59
N ASN A 151 -16.08 6.70 -6.67
CA ASN A 151 -17.00 7.81 -6.94
C ASN A 151 -18.35 7.65 -6.22
N LYS A 152 -19.23 8.64 -6.33
CA LYS A 152 -20.56 8.69 -5.66
C LYS A 152 -21.55 7.62 -6.11
N GLN A 153 -21.29 6.95 -7.23
CA GLN A 153 -22.10 5.83 -7.71
C GLN A 153 -21.76 4.52 -6.99
N ALA A 154 -20.67 4.47 -6.22
CA ALA A 154 -20.27 3.29 -5.46
C ALA A 154 -21.13 3.10 -4.21
N ASP A 155 -21.60 1.88 -3.99
CA ASP A 155 -22.03 1.44 -2.66
C ASP A 155 -20.78 1.14 -1.83
N ILE A 156 -20.38 2.13 -1.03
CA ILE A 156 -19.19 2.05 -0.20
C ILE A 156 -19.30 0.95 0.87
N VAL A 157 -20.49 0.74 1.43
CA VAL A 157 -20.71 -0.30 2.45
C VAL A 157 -20.53 -1.67 1.84
N LYS A 158 -21.09 -1.91 0.66
CA LYS A 158 -20.89 -3.16 -0.09
C LYS A 158 -19.43 -3.37 -0.50
N SER A 159 -18.73 -2.30 -0.86
CA SER A 159 -17.31 -2.35 -1.23
C SER A 159 -16.45 -2.77 -0.04
N ILE A 160 -16.66 -2.16 1.12
CA ILE A 160 -15.97 -2.54 2.36
C ILE A 160 -16.38 -3.95 2.82
N ALA A 161 -17.66 -4.32 2.72
CA ALA A 161 -18.11 -5.68 3.05
C ALA A 161 -17.43 -6.73 2.16
N ARG A 162 -17.19 -6.43 0.88
CA ARG A 162 -16.45 -7.32 -0.03
C ARG A 162 -14.97 -7.43 0.37
N ILE A 163 -14.34 -6.34 0.80
CA ILE A 163 -12.97 -6.34 1.35
C ILE A 163 -12.91 -7.17 2.64
N SER A 164 -13.87 -7.01 3.55
CA SER A 164 -13.94 -7.81 4.78
C SER A 164 -14.13 -9.30 4.48
N LEU A 165 -14.95 -9.64 3.48
CA LEU A 165 -15.11 -11.02 3.01
C LEU A 165 -13.82 -11.58 2.42
N PHE A 166 -13.05 -10.77 1.68
CA PHE A 166 -11.71 -11.13 1.22
C PHE A 166 -10.78 -11.44 2.39
N TYR A 167 -10.72 -10.58 3.41
CA TYR A 167 -9.91 -10.84 4.61
C TYR A 167 -10.35 -12.09 5.38
N ARG A 168 -11.65 -12.39 5.42
CA ARG A 168 -12.16 -13.64 5.99
C ARG A 168 -11.70 -14.86 5.19
N HIS A 169 -11.74 -14.78 3.85
CA HIS A 169 -11.32 -15.88 2.97
C HIS A 169 -9.81 -16.11 3.03
N GLU A 170 -9.02 -15.04 2.99
CA GLU A 170 -7.56 -15.05 2.99
C GLU A 170 -6.94 -15.04 4.40
N SER A 171 -7.73 -15.38 5.43
CA SER A 171 -7.21 -15.55 6.79
C SER A 171 -6.68 -16.96 6.98
N CYS A 172 -5.43 -17.08 7.46
CA CYS A 172 -4.82 -18.36 7.81
C CYS A 172 -5.45 -19.05 9.05
N GLY A 173 -6.36 -18.37 9.75
CA GLY A 173 -7.14 -18.91 10.87
C GLY A 173 -6.31 -19.28 12.11
N GLN A 174 -5.09 -18.77 12.24
CA GLN A 174 -4.18 -19.15 13.35
C GLN A 174 -4.58 -18.54 14.69
N VAL A 175 -5.07 -17.30 14.72
CA VAL A 175 -5.42 -16.58 15.96
C VAL A 175 -6.94 -16.43 16.05
N GLY A 176 -7.51 -16.67 17.24
CA GLY A 176 -8.96 -16.70 17.49
C GLY A 176 -9.71 -15.47 16.94
N ASN A 177 -9.17 -14.27 17.18
CA ASN A 177 -9.79 -12.99 16.76
C ASN A 177 -9.87 -12.78 15.23
N PHE A 178 -9.10 -13.53 14.44
CA PHE A 178 -9.11 -13.46 12.96
C PHE A 178 -9.65 -14.75 12.32
N ARG A 179 -10.12 -15.70 13.13
CA ARG A 179 -10.73 -16.96 12.71
C ARG A 179 -12.26 -16.92 12.80
N GLN A 180 -12.81 -16.13 13.72
CA GLN A 180 -14.26 -15.97 13.94
C GLN A 180 -14.85 -14.95 12.98
#